data_AF-A0A3B8V5V9-F1
#
_entry.id   AF-A0A3B8V5V9-F1
#
_cell.length_a   1.000
_cell.length_b   1.000
_cell.length_c   1.000
_cell.angle_alpha   90.00
_cell.angle_beta   90.00
_cell.angle_gamma   90.00
#
_symmetry.space_group_name_H-M   'P 1'
#
loop_
_entity.id
_entity.type
_entity.pdbx_description
1 polymer ?
#
loop_
_entity_poly.entity_id
_entity_poly.type
_entity_poly.pdbx_seq_one_letter_code
_entity_poly.pdbx_strand_id
1 'polypeptide(L)'
;MNELSDLISEIKDGGKLVLEHGREYHLFADDCFIYETEKTAESEGEAIRAAVFLSGKKNVTIDGGGSALKIHGDITPLLFIGCKNIRVKNLTVNFACDGCETAGSTAHCPKPDEKTPQTAAQICPKGTGAYIGNCDTVLLENMRFKGFSGTAVFAKDSKDVTIRKTECALSENGSACDGFFRFENCRGKAVADGCTARGKSARGDFLYVRGGEKCDLTAKNNCAGENAGRGVYYACRGKAFVAGNTFFKTGGAA
;
A
#
# COMPACT_ATOMS: atom_id res chain seq x y z
N MET A 1 6.49 -19.06 -9.65
CA MET A 1 6.87 -17.90 -8.82
C MET A 1 7.52 -16.90 -9.77
N ASN A 2 7.23 -15.62 -9.65
CA ASN A 2 7.78 -14.61 -10.56
C ASN A 2 9.26 -14.28 -10.21
N GLU A 3 10.01 -13.77 -11.19
CA GLU A 3 11.44 -13.41 -11.06
C GLU A 3 11.73 -12.52 -9.83
N LEU A 4 10.83 -11.59 -9.53
CA LEU A 4 10.99 -10.68 -8.41
C LEU A 4 10.84 -11.41 -7.07
N SER A 5 9.87 -12.32 -6.96
CA SER A 5 9.70 -13.18 -5.80
C SER A 5 10.92 -14.08 -5.56
N ASP A 6 11.53 -14.62 -6.62
CA ASP A 6 12.75 -15.42 -6.50
C ASP A 6 13.92 -14.58 -5.96
N LEU A 7 14.18 -13.40 -6.56
CA LEU A 7 15.22 -12.45 -6.11
C LEU A 7 15.04 -12.06 -4.63
N ILE A 8 13.81 -11.95 -4.18
CA ILE A 8 13.47 -11.53 -2.82
C ILE A 8 13.57 -12.69 -1.84
N SER A 9 13.23 -13.91 -2.27
CA SER A 9 13.31 -15.11 -1.42
C SER A 9 14.74 -15.37 -0.91
N GLU A 10 15.75 -14.99 -1.70
CA GLU A 10 17.16 -15.16 -1.38
C GLU A 10 17.71 -14.09 -0.43
N ILE A 11 16.96 -13.02 -0.15
CA ILE A 11 17.47 -11.93 0.67
C ILE A 11 17.68 -12.38 2.12
N LYS A 12 18.92 -12.23 2.59
CA LYS A 12 19.32 -12.53 3.97
C LYS A 12 19.19 -11.29 4.84
N ASP A 13 19.25 -11.49 6.15
CA ASP A 13 19.35 -10.38 7.10
C ASP A 13 20.59 -9.52 6.77
N GLY A 14 20.43 -8.20 6.82
CA GLY A 14 21.46 -7.24 6.38
C GLY A 14 21.55 -7.07 4.85
N GLY A 15 20.76 -7.81 4.08
CA GLY A 15 20.79 -7.82 2.64
C GLY A 15 20.32 -6.51 1.99
N LYS A 16 20.87 -6.22 0.82
CA LYS A 16 20.43 -5.13 -0.04
C LYS A 16 20.10 -5.69 -1.43
N LEU A 17 18.86 -5.52 -1.86
CA LEU A 17 18.43 -5.77 -3.23
C LEU A 17 18.34 -4.44 -3.97
N VAL A 18 18.93 -4.38 -5.15
CA VAL A 18 18.80 -3.24 -6.07
C VAL A 18 18.17 -3.77 -7.35
N LEU A 19 17.00 -3.26 -7.69
CA LEU A 19 16.32 -3.61 -8.94
C LEU A 19 17.00 -2.91 -10.12
N GLU A 20 16.81 -3.47 -11.30
CA GLU A 20 17.33 -2.90 -12.53
C GLU A 20 16.70 -1.52 -12.77
N HIS A 21 17.56 -0.52 -13.01
CA HIS A 21 17.14 0.88 -13.10
C HIS A 21 16.07 1.08 -14.17
N GLY A 22 14.92 1.63 -13.78
CA GLY A 22 13.83 1.97 -14.70
C GLY A 22 13.08 0.79 -15.31
N ARG A 23 13.42 -0.45 -14.97
CA ARG A 23 12.70 -1.64 -15.47
C ARG A 23 11.27 -1.68 -14.95
N GLU A 24 10.34 -2.13 -15.79
CA GLU A 24 8.98 -2.48 -15.37
C GLU A 24 8.88 -4.00 -15.16
N TYR A 25 8.42 -4.42 -13.99
CA TYR A 25 8.21 -5.81 -13.60
C TYR A 25 6.71 -6.09 -13.56
N HIS A 26 6.23 -6.93 -14.47
CA HIS A 26 4.83 -7.36 -14.51
C HIS A 26 4.61 -8.51 -13.53
N LEU A 27 3.61 -8.35 -12.66
CA LEU A 27 3.32 -9.26 -11.56
C LEU A 27 1.85 -9.69 -11.65
N PHE A 28 1.64 -10.97 -11.93
CA PHE A 28 0.32 -11.57 -12.04
C PHE A 28 -0.05 -12.28 -10.74
N ALA A 29 -1.33 -12.24 -10.39
CA ALA A 29 -1.83 -12.82 -9.14
C ALA A 29 -1.50 -14.31 -8.98
N ASP A 30 -1.47 -15.06 -10.08
CA ASP A 30 -1.20 -16.51 -10.09
C ASP A 30 0.28 -16.85 -9.81
N ASP A 31 1.19 -15.89 -9.98
CA ASP A 31 2.63 -16.08 -9.74
C ASP A 31 3.10 -15.60 -8.37
N CYS A 32 2.17 -15.09 -7.56
CA CYS A 32 2.46 -14.48 -6.26
C CYS A 32 2.45 -15.50 -5.12
N PHE A 33 3.24 -15.20 -4.09
CA PHE A 33 3.20 -15.93 -2.83
C PHE A 33 1.86 -15.70 -2.14
N ILE A 34 1.30 -16.73 -1.51
CA ILE A 34 0.06 -16.63 -0.72
C ILE A 34 0.42 -16.69 0.76
N TYR A 35 0.16 -15.61 1.48
CA TYR A 35 0.25 -15.54 2.92
C TYR A 35 -1.14 -15.69 3.53
N GLU A 36 -1.33 -16.69 4.38
CA GLU A 36 -2.58 -16.87 5.12
C GLU A 36 -2.45 -16.22 6.49
N THR A 37 -3.38 -15.31 6.82
CA THR A 37 -3.47 -14.75 8.15
C THR A 37 -4.05 -15.75 9.13
N GLU A 38 -3.63 -15.66 10.39
CA GLU A 38 -4.09 -16.59 11.43
C GLU A 38 -5.59 -16.46 11.68
N LYS A 39 -6.28 -17.60 11.77
CA LYS A 39 -7.65 -17.65 12.27
C LYS A 39 -7.66 -17.34 13.76
N THR A 40 -8.56 -16.45 14.18
CA THR A 40 -8.79 -16.13 15.59
C THR A 40 -10.28 -16.27 15.91
N ALA A 41 -10.66 -16.11 17.19
CA ALA A 41 -12.07 -16.13 17.57
C ALA A 41 -12.91 -15.02 16.89
N GLU A 42 -12.25 -13.97 16.38
CA GLU A 42 -12.89 -12.78 15.79
C GLU A 42 -12.66 -12.65 14.28
N SER A 43 -11.87 -13.55 13.67
CA SER A 43 -11.51 -13.50 12.25
C SER A 43 -11.29 -14.89 11.67
N GLU A 44 -11.91 -15.17 10.53
CA GLU A 44 -11.78 -16.43 9.79
C GLU A 44 -10.45 -16.59 9.04
N GLY A 45 -9.51 -15.66 9.22
CA GLY A 45 -8.30 -15.58 8.42
C GLY A 45 -8.59 -15.11 6.98
N GLU A 46 -7.55 -14.72 6.28
CA GLU A 46 -7.60 -14.16 4.93
C GLU A 46 -6.33 -14.59 4.18
N ALA A 47 -6.49 -14.96 2.90
CA ALA A 47 -5.37 -15.25 2.01
C ALA A 47 -4.95 -13.98 1.28
N ILE A 48 -3.72 -13.52 1.53
CA ILE A 48 -3.13 -12.33 0.91
C ILE A 48 -2.13 -12.79 -0.15
N ARG A 49 -2.36 -12.43 -1.42
CA ARG A 49 -1.38 -12.60 -2.48
C ARG A 49 -0.34 -11.48 -2.41
N ALA A 50 0.94 -11.84 -2.41
CA ALA A 50 2.04 -10.89 -2.31
C ALA A 50 3.11 -11.12 -3.39
N ALA A 51 3.52 -10.04 -4.04
CA ALA A 51 4.63 -10.07 -5.00
C ALA A 51 5.98 -10.03 -4.27
N VAL A 52 6.13 -9.08 -3.34
CA VAL A 52 7.28 -8.95 -2.45
C VAL A 52 6.84 -9.34 -1.04
N PHE A 53 7.29 -10.50 -0.58
CA PHE A 53 7.00 -10.98 0.77
C PHE A 53 8.27 -11.06 1.62
N LEU A 54 8.29 -10.36 2.75
CA LEU A 54 9.33 -10.52 3.78
C LEU A 54 8.67 -10.96 5.10
N SER A 55 9.17 -12.05 5.67
CA SER A 55 8.76 -12.54 6.99
C SER A 55 9.97 -12.69 7.91
N GLY A 56 9.90 -12.08 9.08
CA GLY A 56 10.93 -12.20 10.13
C GLY A 56 12.32 -11.62 9.79
N LYS A 57 12.46 -10.91 8.66
CA LYS A 57 13.74 -10.39 8.16
C LYS A 57 14.21 -9.17 8.93
N LYS A 58 15.53 -8.98 9.00
CA LYS A 58 16.15 -7.87 9.72
C LYS A 58 17.15 -7.10 8.86
N ASN A 59 17.15 -5.77 8.98
CA ASN A 59 18.12 -4.88 8.34
C ASN A 59 18.16 -5.00 6.80
N VAL A 60 17.01 -5.16 6.16
CA VAL A 60 16.90 -5.35 4.72
C VAL A 60 16.61 -4.02 4.02
N THR A 61 17.29 -3.78 2.89
CA THR A 61 17.01 -2.64 2.00
C THR A 61 16.63 -3.14 0.61
N ILE A 62 15.52 -2.64 0.08
CA ILE A 62 15.10 -2.81 -1.32
C ILE A 62 15.17 -1.43 -1.99
N ASP A 63 16.06 -1.27 -2.97
CA ASP A 63 16.18 -0.08 -3.79
C ASP A 63 15.61 -0.38 -5.18
N GLY A 64 14.46 0.21 -5.50
CA GLY A 64 13.86 0.03 -6.81
C GLY A 64 14.68 0.66 -7.93
N GLY A 65 15.61 1.57 -7.63
CA GLY A 65 16.39 2.24 -8.67
C GLY A 65 15.50 2.99 -9.68
N GLY A 66 14.29 3.40 -9.32
CA GLY A 66 13.33 4.03 -10.23
C GLY A 66 12.47 3.06 -11.04
N SER A 67 12.55 1.75 -10.79
CA SER A 67 11.73 0.72 -11.42
C SER A 67 10.25 0.83 -11.05
N ALA A 68 9.42 0.05 -11.76
CA ALA A 68 7.99 -0.06 -11.54
C ALA A 68 7.56 -1.52 -11.36
N LEU A 69 6.66 -1.76 -10.42
CA LEU A 69 5.90 -2.99 -10.26
C LEU A 69 4.53 -2.78 -10.90
N LYS A 70 4.27 -3.42 -12.03
CA LYS A 70 2.98 -3.40 -12.72
C LYS A 70 2.13 -4.58 -12.23
N ILE A 71 1.04 -4.27 -11.54
CA ILE A 71 0.25 -5.25 -10.78
C ILE A 71 -0.99 -5.66 -11.56
N HIS A 72 -1.10 -6.94 -11.91
CA HIS A 72 -2.23 -7.53 -12.63
C HIS A 72 -3.03 -8.45 -11.69
N GLY A 73 -4.19 -7.97 -11.25
CA GLY A 73 -5.09 -8.67 -10.32
C GLY A 73 -4.95 -8.24 -8.86
N ASP A 74 -5.71 -8.91 -7.98
CA ASP A 74 -5.80 -8.57 -6.56
C ASP A 74 -4.56 -9.06 -5.79
N ILE A 75 -3.55 -8.19 -5.72
CA ILE A 75 -2.26 -8.44 -5.11
C ILE A 75 -1.94 -7.31 -4.12
N THR A 76 -1.32 -7.67 -2.99
CA THR A 76 -0.62 -6.73 -2.11
C THR A 76 0.86 -6.69 -2.50
N PRO A 77 1.34 -5.67 -3.23
CA PRO A 77 2.66 -5.72 -3.85
C PRO A 77 3.80 -5.84 -2.84
N LEU A 78 3.71 -5.13 -1.71
CA LEU A 78 4.69 -5.20 -0.62
C LEU A 78 4.02 -5.75 0.65
N LEU A 79 4.43 -6.92 1.13
CA LEU A 79 3.92 -7.55 2.34
C LEU A 79 5.06 -7.83 3.32
N PHE A 80 5.06 -7.14 4.46
CA PHE A 80 6.05 -7.32 5.53
C PHE A 80 5.39 -7.80 6.82
N ILE A 81 5.84 -8.95 7.32
CA ILE A 81 5.32 -9.58 8.54
C ILE A 81 6.47 -9.80 9.52
N GLY A 82 6.35 -9.30 10.75
CA GLY A 82 7.31 -9.59 11.83
C GLY A 82 8.74 -9.11 11.55
N CYS A 83 8.93 -8.15 10.65
CA CYS A 83 10.25 -7.71 10.21
C CYS A 83 10.83 -6.57 11.08
N LYS A 84 12.15 -6.37 11.04
CA LYS A 84 12.82 -5.28 11.77
C LYS A 84 13.79 -4.48 10.90
N ASN A 85 13.72 -3.15 10.96
CA ASN A 85 14.58 -2.24 10.20
C ASN A 85 14.56 -2.54 8.69
N ILE A 86 13.37 -2.41 8.09
CA ILE A 86 13.14 -2.57 6.64
C ILE A 86 13.15 -1.21 5.96
N ARG A 87 13.79 -1.12 4.80
CA ARG A 87 13.81 0.09 3.98
C ARG A 87 13.44 -0.26 2.55
N VAL A 88 12.47 0.44 1.99
CA VAL A 88 12.14 0.38 0.56
C VAL A 88 12.21 1.78 0.00
N LYS A 89 12.86 1.95 -1.15
CA LYS A 89 12.92 3.25 -1.80
C LYS A 89 12.96 3.22 -3.31
N ASN A 90 12.66 4.35 -3.92
CA ASN A 90 12.78 4.59 -5.37
C ASN A 90 11.98 3.57 -6.20
N LEU A 91 10.74 3.29 -5.83
CA LEU A 91 9.93 2.26 -6.47
C LEU A 91 8.52 2.77 -6.76
N THR A 92 8.05 2.49 -7.98
CA THR A 92 6.65 2.71 -8.35
C THR A 92 5.88 1.41 -8.22
N VAL A 93 4.70 1.45 -7.61
CA VAL A 93 3.70 0.38 -7.59
C VAL A 93 2.51 0.88 -8.40
N ASN A 94 2.24 0.25 -9.54
CA ASN A 94 1.23 0.67 -10.50
C ASN A 94 0.23 -0.46 -10.73
N PHE A 95 -0.98 -0.29 -10.21
CA PHE A 95 -2.05 -1.25 -10.43
C PHE A 95 -2.61 -1.07 -11.84
N ALA A 96 -2.64 -2.18 -12.56
CA ALA A 96 -3.19 -2.23 -13.90
C ALA A 96 -4.72 -2.22 -13.81
N CYS A 97 -5.34 -1.09 -14.18
CA CYS A 97 -6.78 -1.04 -14.42
C CYS A 97 -7.04 -1.50 -15.85
N ASP A 98 -6.62 -2.74 -16.14
CA ASP A 98 -6.79 -3.33 -17.46
C ASP A 98 -8.31 -3.55 -17.66
N GLY A 99 -8.81 -3.22 -18.85
CA GLY A 99 -10.14 -3.71 -19.24
C GLY A 99 -10.12 -5.24 -19.18
N CYS A 100 -11.25 -5.86 -18.87
CA CYS A 100 -11.51 -7.31 -18.81
C CYS A 100 -10.92 -8.17 -19.96
N GLU A 101 -10.37 -7.58 -21.01
CA GLU A 101 -9.78 -8.28 -22.13
C GLU A 101 -8.29 -8.48 -21.93
N THR A 102 -7.88 -9.75 -21.85
CA THR A 102 -6.51 -10.29 -21.92
C THR A 102 -5.77 -10.56 -20.61
N ALA A 103 -6.20 -11.62 -19.91
CA ALA A 103 -5.29 -12.72 -19.57
C ALA A 103 -6.14 -13.96 -19.28
N GLY A 104 -5.90 -15.04 -20.02
CA GLY A 104 -6.52 -16.32 -19.74
C GLY A 104 -6.03 -16.89 -18.41
N SER A 105 -6.68 -16.53 -17.30
CA SER A 105 -6.75 -17.37 -16.12
C SER A 105 -8.03 -17.04 -15.34
N THR A 106 -8.68 -18.08 -14.90
CA THR A 106 -10.07 -18.10 -14.46
C THR A 106 -10.18 -17.72 -12.98
N ALA A 107 -10.44 -16.46 -12.65
CA ALA A 107 -11.22 -16.08 -11.47
C ALA A 107 -11.59 -14.59 -11.46
N HIS A 108 -12.91 -14.32 -11.50
CA HIS A 108 -13.59 -13.05 -11.22
C HIS A 108 -13.42 -11.88 -12.21
N CYS A 109 -13.73 -12.14 -13.48
CA CYS A 109 -14.50 -11.19 -14.28
C CYS A 109 -15.89 -11.82 -14.57
N PRO A 110 -17.02 -11.17 -14.22
CA PRO A 110 -18.34 -11.70 -14.54
C PRO A 110 -18.48 -11.86 -16.06
N LYS A 111 -19.01 -13.01 -16.51
CA LYS A 111 -19.31 -13.22 -17.94
C LYS A 111 -20.34 -12.18 -18.42
N PRO A 112 -20.20 -11.61 -19.63
CA PRO A 112 -21.18 -10.66 -20.16
C PRO A 112 -22.56 -11.31 -20.25
N ASP A 113 -23.61 -10.65 -19.75
CA ASP A 113 -24.99 -10.97 -20.10
C ASP A 113 -25.43 -10.14 -21.31
N GLU A 114 -26.20 -10.73 -22.23
CA GLU A 114 -26.63 -10.09 -23.48
C GLU A 114 -27.58 -8.88 -23.28
N LYS A 115 -27.93 -8.52 -22.05
CA LYS A 115 -28.95 -7.49 -21.75
C LYS A 115 -28.38 -6.19 -21.18
N THR A 116 -27.09 -6.14 -20.89
CA THR A 116 -26.45 -4.92 -20.36
C THR A 116 -25.18 -4.62 -21.15
N PRO A 117 -25.16 -3.60 -22.03
CA PRO A 117 -23.91 -3.17 -22.65
C PRO A 117 -23.02 -2.59 -21.55
N GLN A 118 -22.11 -3.40 -21.01
CA GLN A 118 -21.07 -2.92 -20.12
C GLN A 118 -20.11 -2.08 -20.97
N THR A 119 -20.27 -0.75 -20.93
CA THR A 119 -19.14 0.14 -21.18
C THR A 119 -18.06 -0.29 -20.20
N ALA A 120 -17.01 -0.96 -20.67
CA ALA A 120 -16.00 -1.63 -19.84
C ALA A 120 -15.49 -0.70 -18.73
N ALA A 121 -16.09 -0.79 -17.54
CA ALA A 121 -15.59 -0.11 -16.37
C ALA A 121 -14.24 -0.78 -16.07
N GLN A 122 -13.15 -0.04 -16.29
CA GLN A 122 -11.83 -0.47 -15.85
C GLN A 122 -11.86 -0.58 -14.33
N ILE A 123 -12.16 -1.78 -13.82
CA ILE A 123 -12.16 -2.05 -12.39
C ILE A 123 -10.69 -2.24 -12.01
N CYS A 124 -10.12 -1.23 -11.34
CA CYS A 124 -8.81 -1.39 -10.76
C CYS A 124 -8.85 -2.47 -9.68
N PRO A 125 -7.80 -3.33 -9.58
CA PRO A 125 -7.76 -4.40 -8.60
C PRO A 125 -7.95 -3.88 -7.17
N LYS A 126 -8.56 -4.72 -6.33
CA LYS A 126 -8.63 -4.49 -4.89
C LYS A 126 -7.29 -4.89 -4.30
N GLY A 127 -6.57 -3.92 -3.74
CA GLY A 127 -5.21 -4.16 -3.26
C GLY A 127 -4.70 -3.09 -2.33
N THR A 128 -3.97 -3.53 -1.31
CA THR A 128 -3.16 -2.65 -0.47
C THR A 128 -1.78 -2.50 -1.09
N GLY A 129 -1.29 -1.28 -1.31
CA GLY A 129 0.02 -1.06 -1.93
C GLY A 129 1.18 -1.64 -1.11
N ALA A 130 1.15 -1.41 0.20
CA ALA A 130 2.06 -2.01 1.17
C ALA A 130 1.36 -2.36 2.47
N TYR A 131 1.43 -3.62 2.89
CA TYR A 131 0.97 -4.08 4.21
C TYR A 131 2.15 -4.33 5.13
N ILE A 132 2.15 -3.71 6.31
CA ILE A 132 3.20 -3.77 7.32
C ILE A 132 2.60 -4.28 8.63
N GLY A 133 2.69 -5.58 8.88
CA GLY A 133 2.13 -6.25 10.05
C GLY A 133 3.20 -6.62 11.07
N ASN A 134 2.99 -6.29 12.34
CA ASN A 134 3.86 -6.71 13.46
C ASN A 134 5.34 -6.38 13.28
N CYS A 135 5.68 -5.29 12.58
CA CYS A 135 7.06 -4.91 12.29
C CYS A 135 7.63 -3.91 13.31
N ASP A 136 8.96 -3.80 13.37
CA ASP A 136 9.70 -2.80 14.16
C ASP A 136 10.63 -2.01 13.25
N THR A 137 10.36 -0.72 13.08
CA THR A 137 11.12 0.19 12.21
C THR A 137 10.99 -0.16 10.74
N VAL A 138 10.12 0.56 10.02
CA VAL A 138 9.97 0.44 8.55
C VAL A 138 9.99 1.83 7.92
N LEU A 139 10.77 1.98 6.85
CA LEU A 139 10.87 3.19 6.05
C LEU A 139 10.47 2.91 4.59
N LEU A 140 9.46 3.62 4.11
CA LEU A 140 9.12 3.74 2.70
C LEU A 140 9.50 5.15 2.23
N GLU A 141 10.46 5.28 1.32
CA GLU A 141 10.97 6.58 0.87
C GLU A 141 10.94 6.72 -0.65
N ASN A 142 10.44 7.84 -1.17
CA ASN A 142 10.39 8.09 -2.61
C ASN A 142 9.65 6.96 -3.36
N MET A 143 8.48 6.60 -2.83
CA MET A 143 7.59 5.60 -3.43
C MET A 143 6.52 6.29 -4.26
N ARG A 144 5.96 5.58 -5.25
CA ARG A 144 4.74 6.03 -5.94
C ARG A 144 3.72 4.91 -5.98
N PHE A 145 2.51 5.14 -5.49
CA PHE A 145 1.39 4.20 -5.57
C PHE A 145 0.35 4.73 -6.54
N LYS A 146 0.06 3.98 -7.60
CA LYS A 146 -0.84 4.39 -8.69
C LYS A 146 -1.95 3.37 -8.92
N GLY A 147 -3.16 3.87 -9.17
CA GLY A 147 -4.28 3.05 -9.66
C GLY A 147 -4.83 2.00 -8.69
N PHE A 148 -4.46 2.04 -7.40
CA PHE A 148 -4.93 1.07 -6.41
C PHE A 148 -6.39 1.33 -6.02
N SER A 149 -7.14 0.29 -5.65
CA SER A 149 -8.40 0.42 -4.93
C SER A 149 -8.30 -0.30 -3.58
N GLY A 150 -8.25 0.46 -2.50
CA GLY A 150 -7.88 -0.03 -1.17
C GLY A 150 -7.06 1.02 -0.41
N THR A 151 -5.96 0.61 0.21
CA THR A 151 -5.07 1.51 0.97
C THR A 151 -3.67 1.55 0.37
N ALA A 152 -3.04 2.72 0.24
CA ALA A 152 -1.68 2.79 -0.31
C ALA A 152 -0.66 2.12 0.62
N VAL A 153 -0.68 2.49 1.90
CA VAL A 153 0.14 1.87 2.95
C VAL A 153 -0.73 1.60 4.17
N PHE A 154 -0.80 0.34 4.57
CA PHE A 154 -1.48 -0.09 5.79
C PHE A 154 -0.47 -0.72 6.76
N ALA A 155 -0.22 -0.03 7.87
CA ALA A 155 0.56 -0.55 8.98
C ALA A 155 -0.36 -0.96 10.13
N LYS A 156 -0.18 -2.19 10.62
CA LYS A 156 -0.94 -2.75 11.73
C LYS A 156 0.00 -3.37 12.77
N ASP A 157 -0.27 -3.12 14.05
CA ASP A 157 0.46 -3.71 15.19
C ASP A 157 1.98 -3.46 15.15
N SER A 158 2.41 -2.41 14.45
CA SER A 158 3.82 -2.14 14.13
C SER A 158 4.38 -0.96 14.93
N LYS A 159 5.71 -0.91 15.04
CA LYS A 159 6.44 0.16 15.72
C LYS A 159 7.26 0.97 14.73
N ASP A 160 7.25 2.30 14.89
CA ASP A 160 8.13 3.23 14.15
C ASP A 160 8.04 3.07 12.62
N VAL A 161 6.89 3.41 12.05
CA VAL A 161 6.65 3.34 10.60
C VAL A 161 6.70 4.73 9.99
N THR A 162 7.55 4.89 8.97
CA THR A 162 7.83 6.17 8.33
C THR A 162 7.62 6.10 6.83
N ILE A 163 6.86 7.05 6.30
CA ILE A 163 6.59 7.24 4.88
C ILE A 163 7.09 8.63 4.49
N ARG A 164 8.03 8.72 3.54
CA ARG A 164 8.62 10.01 3.13
C ARG A 164 8.64 10.17 1.62
N LYS A 165 8.34 11.39 1.17
CA LYS A 165 8.41 11.76 -0.26
C LYS A 165 7.61 10.80 -1.16
N THR A 166 6.50 10.29 -0.64
CA THR A 166 5.69 9.28 -1.32
C THR A 166 4.50 9.93 -2.00
N GLU A 167 4.25 9.53 -3.25
CA GLU A 167 3.13 10.00 -4.05
C GLU A 167 2.06 8.92 -4.18
N CYS A 168 0.80 9.27 -3.96
CA CYS A 168 -0.35 8.42 -4.20
C CYS A 168 -1.28 9.10 -5.21
N ALA A 169 -1.47 8.46 -6.36
CA ALA A 169 -2.34 8.95 -7.43
C ALA A 169 -3.36 7.86 -7.79
N LEU A 170 -4.62 8.06 -7.40
CA LEU A 170 -5.69 7.15 -7.79
C LEU A 170 -6.08 7.40 -9.24
N SER A 171 -6.53 6.35 -9.92
CA SER A 171 -7.13 6.47 -11.25
C SER A 171 -8.48 7.18 -11.17
N GLU A 172 -8.82 7.96 -12.20
CA GLU A 172 -10.12 8.63 -12.28
C GLU A 172 -11.29 7.65 -12.35
N ASN A 173 -11.02 6.42 -12.83
CA ASN A 173 -11.97 5.31 -12.94
C ASN A 173 -11.90 4.34 -11.74
N GLY A 174 -11.09 4.64 -10.72
CA GLY A 174 -10.78 3.73 -9.63
C GLY A 174 -11.94 3.47 -8.68
N SER A 175 -12.01 2.25 -8.16
CA SER A 175 -12.87 1.87 -7.04
C SER A 175 -12.48 2.64 -5.76
N ALA A 176 -13.39 2.74 -4.79
CA ALA A 176 -13.20 3.54 -3.58
C ALA A 176 -11.87 3.21 -2.85
N CYS A 177 -11.05 4.23 -2.61
CA CYS A 177 -9.87 4.11 -1.74
C CYS A 177 -10.29 4.30 -0.28
N ASP A 178 -9.94 3.33 0.58
CA ASP A 178 -10.28 3.26 2.00
C ASP A 178 -9.36 4.09 2.90
N GLY A 179 -8.33 4.70 2.31
CA GLY A 179 -7.41 5.62 2.96
C GLY A 179 -6.03 5.56 2.32
N PHE A 180 -5.23 6.61 2.42
CA PHE A 180 -3.90 6.61 1.81
C PHE A 180 -2.89 5.94 2.74
N PHE A 181 -2.71 6.47 3.94
CA PHE A 181 -1.77 5.96 4.92
C PHE A 181 -2.50 5.65 6.23
N ARG A 182 -2.61 4.36 6.54
CA ARG A 182 -3.32 3.86 7.72
C ARG A 182 -2.34 3.24 8.71
N PHE A 183 -2.48 3.62 9.98
CA PHE A 183 -1.72 3.12 11.11
C PHE A 183 -2.71 2.65 12.18
N GLU A 184 -2.88 1.34 12.31
CA GLU A 184 -3.80 0.75 13.28
C GLU A 184 -3.04 0.01 14.35
N ASN A 185 -3.35 0.34 15.60
CA ASN A 185 -2.75 -0.22 16.80
C ASN A 185 -1.20 -0.20 16.77
N CYS A 186 -0.64 0.78 16.06
CA CYS A 186 0.80 1.00 15.99
C CYS A 186 1.31 1.68 17.26
N ARG A 187 2.62 1.61 17.50
CA ARG A 187 3.30 2.22 18.67
C ARG A 187 4.54 2.99 18.27
N GLY A 188 5.07 3.82 19.16
CA GLY A 188 6.24 4.65 18.86
C GLY A 188 5.84 5.77 17.93
N LYS A 189 6.36 5.80 16.69
CA LYS A 189 6.12 6.88 15.72
C LYS A 189 5.37 6.39 14.47
N ALA A 190 4.37 7.15 14.05
CA ALA A 190 3.80 7.09 12.71
C ALA A 190 4.17 8.40 11.99
N VAL A 191 4.89 8.31 10.88
CA VAL A 191 5.44 9.51 10.20
C VAL A 191 5.01 9.54 8.74
N ALA A 192 4.48 10.69 8.31
CA ALA A 192 4.30 11.06 6.91
C ALA A 192 4.94 12.44 6.67
N ASP A 193 5.98 12.49 5.84
CA ASP A 193 6.75 13.70 5.58
C ASP A 193 7.00 13.91 4.08
N GLY A 194 6.50 15.03 3.55
CA GLY A 194 6.67 15.38 2.14
C GLY A 194 5.86 14.50 1.19
N CYS A 195 4.78 13.87 1.65
CA CYS A 195 3.95 12.99 0.81
C CYS A 195 2.85 13.76 0.07
N THR A 196 2.48 13.28 -1.11
CA THR A 196 1.36 13.81 -1.90
C THR A 196 0.31 12.73 -2.13
N ALA A 197 -0.97 13.05 -1.95
CA ALA A 197 -2.07 12.13 -2.19
C ALA A 197 -3.24 12.81 -2.87
N ARG A 198 -3.67 12.29 -4.02
CA ARG A 198 -4.79 12.84 -4.79
C ARG A 198 -5.64 11.76 -5.42
N GLY A 199 -6.96 11.98 -5.46
CA GLY A 199 -7.84 11.14 -6.25
C GLY A 199 -9.32 11.30 -5.90
N LYS A 200 -10.11 11.82 -6.86
CA LYS A 200 -11.54 12.17 -6.70
C LYS A 200 -12.42 11.02 -6.18
N SER A 201 -12.01 9.77 -6.41
CA SER A 201 -12.67 8.54 -5.96
C SER A 201 -12.27 8.09 -4.54
N ALA A 202 -11.30 8.75 -3.89
CA ALA A 202 -10.92 8.46 -2.52
C ALA A 202 -12.06 8.76 -1.55
N ARG A 203 -12.34 7.81 -0.65
CA ARG A 203 -13.37 7.93 0.39
C ARG A 203 -12.77 7.91 1.79
N GLY A 204 -11.60 7.30 1.97
CA GLY A 204 -10.88 7.26 3.23
C GLY A 204 -9.94 8.43 3.48
N ASP A 205 -9.39 8.48 4.69
CA ASP A 205 -8.57 9.61 5.12
C ASP A 205 -7.19 9.62 4.44
N PHE A 206 -6.57 10.79 4.32
CA PHE A 206 -5.16 10.85 3.90
C PHE A 206 -4.23 10.22 4.94
N LEU A 207 -4.36 10.63 6.19
CA LEU A 207 -3.67 10.00 7.32
C LEU A 207 -4.69 9.49 8.32
N TYR A 208 -4.64 8.21 8.63
CA TYR A 208 -5.49 7.57 9.62
C TYR A 208 -4.63 6.90 10.69
N VAL A 209 -4.76 7.35 11.93
CA VAL A 209 -4.09 6.72 13.08
C VAL A 209 -5.16 6.39 14.13
N ARG A 210 -5.28 5.11 14.48
CA ARG A 210 -6.22 4.65 15.51
C ARG A 210 -5.61 3.52 16.34
N GLY A 211 -5.97 3.43 17.61
CA GLY A 211 -5.67 2.25 18.43
C GLY A 211 -5.56 2.56 19.91
N GLY A 212 -5.41 1.50 20.71
CA GLY A 212 -5.20 1.61 22.16
C GLY A 212 -3.75 1.91 22.56
N GLU A 213 -2.82 1.72 21.63
CA GLU A 213 -1.39 1.94 21.84
C GLU A 213 -0.99 3.42 21.80
N LYS A 214 0.16 3.73 22.42
CA LYS A 214 0.77 5.06 22.37
C LYS A 214 1.57 5.20 21.06
N CYS A 215 0.99 5.92 20.11
CA CYS A 215 1.59 6.20 18.81
C CYS A 215 1.65 7.71 18.57
N ASP A 216 2.83 8.29 18.47
CA ASP A 216 3.01 9.69 18.14
C ASP A 216 2.95 9.88 16.62
N LEU A 217 2.00 10.68 16.14
CA LEU A 217 1.88 11.04 14.73
C LEU A 217 2.78 12.24 14.41
N THR A 218 3.55 12.17 13.34
CA THR A 218 4.21 13.32 12.71
C THR A 218 3.76 13.43 11.26
N ALA A 219 2.98 14.46 10.95
CA ALA A 219 2.54 14.79 9.60
C ALA A 219 3.15 16.15 9.20
N LYS A 220 4.15 16.14 8.31
CA LYS A 220 4.83 17.37 7.87
C LYS A 220 4.87 17.53 6.36
N ASN A 221 4.70 18.76 5.90
CA ASN A 221 4.96 19.13 4.50
C ASN A 221 4.20 18.28 3.47
N ASN A 222 3.04 17.73 3.84
CA ASN A 222 2.27 16.88 2.96
C ASN A 222 1.27 17.70 2.13
N CYS A 223 0.89 17.19 0.96
CA CYS A 223 -0.15 17.78 0.11
C CYS A 223 -1.22 16.73 -0.18
N ALA A 224 -2.41 16.88 0.39
CA ALA A 224 -3.50 15.95 0.16
C ALA A 224 -4.76 16.68 -0.31
N GLY A 225 -5.41 16.17 -1.35
CA GLY A 225 -6.63 16.80 -1.83
C GLY A 225 -7.36 16.04 -2.89
N GLU A 226 -8.51 16.58 -3.28
CA GLU A 226 -9.48 15.88 -4.12
C GLU A 226 -9.84 14.53 -3.51
N ASN A 227 -10.25 14.51 -2.24
CA ASN A 227 -10.54 13.30 -1.47
C ASN A 227 -11.87 13.48 -0.75
N ALA A 228 -12.80 12.53 -0.81
CA ALA A 228 -14.04 12.62 -0.04
C ALA A 228 -13.85 12.27 1.46
N GLY A 229 -12.72 11.67 1.85
CA GLY A 229 -12.34 11.44 3.24
C GLY A 229 -11.72 12.66 3.92
N ARG A 230 -11.26 12.47 5.17
CA ARG A 230 -10.63 13.55 5.94
C ARG A 230 -9.17 13.74 5.57
N GLY A 231 -8.60 14.90 5.92
CA GLY A 231 -7.16 15.12 5.84
C GLY A 231 -6.40 14.23 6.82
N VAL A 232 -6.63 14.44 8.12
CA VAL A 232 -5.99 13.65 9.18
C VAL A 232 -7.06 13.18 10.15
N TYR A 233 -7.08 11.89 10.44
CA TYR A 233 -7.80 11.29 11.55
C TYR A 233 -6.80 10.72 12.54
N TYR A 234 -6.90 11.16 13.80
CA TYR A 234 -5.99 10.77 14.86
C TYR A 234 -6.77 10.44 16.13
N ALA A 235 -6.78 9.16 16.51
CA ALA A 235 -7.51 8.63 17.65
C ALA A 235 -6.71 7.51 18.35
N CYS A 236 -5.62 7.88 19.03
CA CYS A 236 -4.82 6.97 19.85
C CYS A 236 -4.20 7.71 21.06
N ARG A 237 -3.42 7.01 21.89
CA ARG A 237 -2.91 7.54 23.19
C ARG A 237 -1.67 8.45 23.09
N GLY A 238 -1.10 8.66 21.90
CA GLY A 238 0.11 9.47 21.71
C GLY A 238 -0.16 10.97 21.53
N LYS A 239 0.78 11.68 20.91
CA LYS A 239 0.63 13.07 20.46
C LYS A 239 0.73 13.19 18.94
N ALA A 240 -0.01 14.10 18.35
CA ALA A 240 0.11 14.45 16.94
C ALA A 240 0.85 15.78 16.76
N PHE A 241 1.86 15.80 15.88
CA PHE A 241 2.49 17.01 15.36
C PHE A 241 2.14 17.13 13.88
N VAL A 242 1.35 18.15 13.54
CA VAL A 242 0.84 18.40 12.19
C VAL A 242 1.26 19.80 11.77
N ALA A 243 2.20 19.94 10.83
CA ALA A 243 2.73 21.25 10.43
C ALA A 243 3.11 21.32 8.94
N GLY A 244 2.84 22.47 8.30
CA GLY A 244 3.23 22.71 6.91
C GLY A 244 2.48 21.85 5.88
N ASN A 245 1.34 21.26 6.24
CA ASN A 245 0.54 20.45 5.33
C ASN A 245 -0.46 21.32 4.56
N THR A 246 -0.73 20.94 3.31
CA THR A 246 -1.76 21.55 2.46
C THR A 246 -2.89 20.55 2.23
N PHE A 247 -4.10 20.91 2.65
CA PHE A 247 -5.33 20.13 2.40
C PHE A 247 -6.29 20.94 1.52
N PHE A 248 -6.82 20.35 0.46
CA PHE A 248 -7.77 21.03 -0.43
C PHE A 248 -8.83 20.06 -0.98
N LYS A 249 -10.10 20.50 -1.06
CA LYS A 249 -11.22 19.66 -1.52
C LYS A 249 -11.28 18.29 -0.80
N THR A 250 -11.17 18.31 0.53
CA THR A 250 -11.30 17.13 1.40
C THR A 250 -12.70 17.10 2.04
N GLY A 251 -13.33 15.93 2.19
CA GLY A 251 -14.70 15.81 2.74
C GLY A 251 -14.84 16.13 4.23
N GLY A 252 -13.73 16.25 4.94
CA GLY A 252 -13.63 16.91 6.23
C GLY A 252 -12.19 17.33 6.48
N ALA A 253 -11.87 18.62 6.36
CA ALA A 253 -10.60 19.11 6.87
C ALA A 253 -10.65 19.03 8.40
N ALA A 254 -9.66 18.37 9.01
CA ALA A 254 -9.46 18.40 10.47
C ALA A 254 -8.62 19.63 10.84
#